data_AF-A0A916ZW43-F1
#
_entry.id   AF-A0A916ZW43-F1
#
_cell.length_a   1.000
_cell.length_b   1.000
_cell.length_c   1.000
_cell.angle_alpha   90.00
_cell.angle_beta   90.00
_cell.angle_gamma   90.00
#
_symmetry.space_group_name_H-M   'P 1'
#
loop_
_entity.id
_entity.type
_entity.pdbx_description
1 polymer ?
#
loop_
_entity_poly.entity_id
_entity_poly.type
_entity_poly.pdbx_seq_one_letter_code
_entity_poly.pdbx_strand_id
1 'polypeptide(L)'
;MGYGRFAAMIATSTVVMFGLMYLNTYALDHVFYSQTRTWMAVVMGAVMALIMIGFMWGMYPRKGTNAAIVAAGVVVFAGALWLVRSQETVHDVAYMKAMIPHHSIAIMTSERAHIRDPRVRELADGIVEAQVREIGEMERLIADLEANPPADGAPDLPPRMPEAAIAAGN
;
A
#
# COMPACT_ATOMS: atom_id res chain seq x y z
N MET A 1 -27.92 2.89 17.22
CA MET A 1 -27.41 3.61 16.03
C MET A 1 -27.95 2.91 14.79
N GLY A 2 -28.29 3.63 13.72
CA GLY A 2 -28.78 2.96 12.50
C GLY A 2 -27.66 2.30 11.71
N TYR A 3 -27.92 1.13 11.11
CA TYR A 3 -26.94 0.42 10.26
C TYR A 3 -26.46 1.26 9.07
N GLY A 4 -27.30 2.15 8.53
CA GLY A 4 -26.88 3.09 7.49
C GLY A 4 -25.81 4.08 7.96
N ARG A 5 -25.92 4.59 9.20
CA ARG A 5 -24.88 5.46 9.79
C ARG A 5 -23.60 4.69 10.05
N PHE A 6 -23.70 3.45 10.51
CA PHE A 6 -22.53 2.56 10.65
C PHE A 6 -21.79 2.41 9.32
N ALA A 7 -22.48 2.01 8.25
CA ALA A 7 -21.89 1.84 6.94
C ALA A 7 -21.28 3.15 6.40
N ALA A 8 -21.99 4.28 6.56
CA ALA A 8 -21.49 5.59 6.16
C ALA A 8 -20.19 5.97 6.90
N MET A 9 -20.13 5.76 8.21
CA MET A 9 -18.90 6.02 8.98
C MET A 9 -17.73 5.19 8.47
N ILE A 10 -17.92 3.87 8.27
CA ILE A 10 -16.86 3.00 7.77
C ILE A 10 -16.38 3.46 6.39
N ALA A 11 -17.31 3.72 5.46
CA ALA A 11 -16.97 4.15 4.11
C ALA A 11 -16.25 5.50 4.11
N THR A 12 -16.78 6.51 4.81
CA THR A 12 -16.16 7.84 4.90
C THR A 12 -14.78 7.77 5.52
N SER A 13 -14.62 7.07 6.65
CA SER A 13 -13.32 6.90 7.29
C SER A 13 -12.32 6.18 6.39
N THR A 14 -12.75 5.15 5.65
CA THR A 14 -11.87 4.42 4.71
C THR A 14 -11.38 5.34 3.59
N VAL A 15 -12.27 6.14 2.99
CA VAL A 15 -11.92 7.09 1.92
C VAL A 15 -11.01 8.21 2.44
N VAL A 16 -11.31 8.77 3.61
CA VAL A 16 -10.47 9.80 4.23
C VAL A 16 -9.08 9.24 4.54
N MET A 17 -9.00 8.07 5.18
CA MET A 17 -7.73 7.43 5.49
C MET A 17 -6.92 7.10 4.23
N PHE A 18 -7.59 6.69 3.14
CA PHE A 18 -6.93 6.52 1.84
C PHE A 18 -6.25 7.81 1.35
N GLY A 19 -6.95 8.94 1.41
CA GLY A 19 -6.35 10.24 1.07
C GLY A 19 -5.20 10.63 2.01
N LEU A 20 -5.38 10.45 3.32
CA LEU A 20 -4.37 10.81 4.33
C LEU A 20 -3.07 10.02 4.18
N MET A 21 -3.11 8.80 3.64
CA MET A 21 -1.90 8.01 3.39
C MET A 21 -0.90 8.70 2.45
N TYR A 22 -1.34 9.62 1.59
CA TYR A 22 -0.46 10.34 0.67
C TYR A 22 0.31 11.51 1.31
N LEU A 23 -0.10 11.96 2.51
CA LEU A 23 0.46 13.15 3.16
C LEU A 23 1.93 13.03 3.58
N ASN A 24 2.48 11.81 3.62
CA ASN A 24 3.89 11.60 3.96
C ASN A 24 4.82 11.51 2.74
N THR A 25 4.30 11.69 1.51
CA THR A 25 5.11 11.75 0.29
C THR A 25 5.97 13.02 0.34
N TYR A 26 7.27 12.91 0.07
CA TYR A 26 8.22 14.02 0.23
C TYR A 26 7.95 15.18 -0.73
N ALA A 27 7.65 14.85 -1.99
CA ALA A 27 7.44 15.79 -3.07
C ALA A 27 6.06 15.56 -3.73
N LEU A 28 5.44 16.62 -4.24
CA LEU A 28 4.06 16.57 -4.76
C LEU A 28 3.97 15.83 -6.10
N ASP A 29 5.01 15.94 -6.92
CA ASP A 29 5.22 15.22 -8.18
C ASP A 29 5.40 13.71 -7.98
N HIS A 30 5.80 13.27 -6.78
CA HIS A 30 5.88 11.85 -6.43
C HIS A 30 4.51 11.24 -6.03
N VAL A 31 3.42 12.00 -6.05
CA VAL A 31 2.09 11.52 -5.67
C VAL A 31 1.43 10.79 -6.84
N PHE A 32 1.48 9.47 -6.80
CA PHE A 32 0.88 8.60 -7.80
C PHE A 32 -0.13 7.63 -7.18
N TYR A 33 -1.19 7.31 -7.91
CA TYR A 33 -2.18 6.31 -7.48
C TYR A 33 -1.52 4.94 -7.24
N SER A 34 -1.87 4.30 -6.12
CA SER A 34 -1.39 2.97 -5.75
C SER A 34 -2.54 2.03 -5.44
N GLN A 35 -2.63 0.93 -6.21
CA GLN A 35 -3.59 -0.15 -5.95
C GLN A 35 -3.37 -0.80 -4.59
N THR A 36 -2.11 -1.05 -4.20
CA THR A 36 -1.78 -1.63 -2.90
C THR A 36 -2.26 -0.76 -1.74
N ARG A 37 -2.16 0.58 -1.84
CA ARG A 37 -2.75 1.49 -0.85
C ARG A 37 -4.27 1.39 -0.82
N THR A 38 -4.93 1.28 -1.97
CA THR A 38 -6.39 1.07 -2.04
C THR A 38 -6.79 -0.21 -1.29
N TRP A 39 -6.14 -1.33 -1.58
CA TRP A 39 -6.43 -2.60 -0.91
C TRP A 39 -6.12 -2.57 0.58
N MET A 40 -5.03 -1.90 0.98
CA MET A 40 -4.71 -1.70 2.40
C MET A 40 -5.79 -0.86 3.12
N ALA A 41 -6.32 0.19 2.47
CA ALA A 41 -7.42 0.97 3.03
C ALA A 41 -8.66 0.10 3.25
N VAL A 42 -8.98 -0.79 2.30
CA VAL A 42 -10.09 -1.74 2.42
C VAL A 42 -9.85 -2.72 3.58
N VAL A 43 -8.63 -3.26 3.74
CA VAL A 43 -8.26 -4.10 4.90
C VAL A 43 -8.53 -3.36 6.21
N MET A 44 -8.03 -2.13 6.34
CA MET A 44 -8.22 -1.31 7.54
C MET A 44 -9.70 -1.01 7.81
N GLY A 45 -10.46 -0.66 6.76
CA GLY A 45 -11.90 -0.42 6.85
C GLY A 45 -12.68 -1.64 7.29
N ALA A 46 -12.34 -2.83 6.77
CA ALA A 46 -12.96 -4.10 7.17
C ALA A 46 -12.66 -4.44 8.64
N VAL A 47 -11.40 -4.32 9.08
CA VAL A 47 -11.01 -4.52 10.48
C VAL A 47 -11.75 -3.55 11.40
N MET A 48 -11.81 -2.27 11.02
CA MET A 48 -12.53 -1.25 11.78
C MET A 48 -14.02 -1.59 11.92
N ALA A 49 -14.66 -2.06 10.84
CA ALA A 49 -16.06 -2.51 10.90
C ALA A 49 -16.25 -3.67 11.89
N LEU A 50 -15.35 -4.67 11.89
CA LEU A 50 -15.39 -5.81 12.81
C LEU A 50 -15.19 -5.40 14.27
N ILE A 51 -14.23 -4.52 14.53
CA ILE A 51 -13.97 -3.98 15.88
C ILE A 51 -15.20 -3.22 16.37
N MET A 52 -15.70 -2.27 15.56
CA MET A 52 -16.84 -1.44 15.95
C MET A 52 -18.10 -2.26 16.21
N ILE A 53 -18.45 -3.22 15.34
CA ILE A 53 -19.63 -4.07 15.56
C ILE A 53 -19.45 -4.97 16.80
N GLY A 54 -18.23 -5.43 17.09
CA GLY A 54 -17.91 -6.20 18.29
C GLY A 54 -18.14 -5.42 19.58
N PHE A 55 -17.60 -4.20 19.69
CA PHE A 55 -17.77 -3.35 20.89
C PHE A 55 -19.19 -2.80 21.02
N MET A 56 -19.84 -2.48 19.91
CA MET A 56 -21.17 -1.86 19.90
C MET A 56 -22.30 -2.87 19.71
N TRP A 57 -22.06 -4.15 19.99
CA TRP A 57 -22.99 -5.24 19.67
C TRP A 57 -24.41 -4.99 20.19
N GLY A 58 -24.54 -4.51 21.44
CA GLY A 58 -25.83 -4.23 22.08
C GLY A 58 -26.59 -3.03 21.50
N MET A 59 -25.92 -2.16 20.73
CA MET A 59 -26.56 -0.99 20.09
C MET A 59 -27.28 -1.32 18.78
N TYR A 60 -27.09 -2.54 18.26
CA TYR A 60 -27.64 -3.03 17.00
C TYR A 60 -28.58 -4.22 17.27
N PRO A 61 -29.91 -4.00 17.25
CA PRO A 61 -30.87 -4.96 17.80
C PRO A 61 -31.05 -6.23 16.94
N ARG A 62 -30.71 -6.17 15.65
CA ARG A 62 -30.91 -7.30 14.71
C ARG A 62 -29.68 -8.19 14.65
N LYS A 63 -29.65 -9.23 15.49
CA LYS A 63 -28.54 -10.20 15.58
C LYS A 63 -28.14 -10.80 14.22
N GLY A 64 -29.12 -11.12 13.37
CA GLY A 64 -28.84 -11.64 12.01
C GLY A 64 -28.12 -10.65 11.11
N THR A 65 -28.44 -9.35 11.21
CA THR A 65 -27.72 -8.29 10.48
C THR A 65 -26.31 -8.12 11.01
N ASN A 66 -26.10 -8.18 12.33
CA ASN A 66 -24.75 -8.11 12.92
C ASN A 66 -23.88 -9.28 12.44
N ALA A 67 -24.43 -10.50 12.45
CA ALA A 67 -23.74 -11.68 11.94
C ALA A 67 -23.40 -11.55 10.44
N ALA A 68 -24.32 -11.02 9.63
CA ALA A 68 -24.06 -10.75 8.21
C ALA A 68 -22.96 -9.70 7.99
N ILE A 69 -22.93 -8.64 8.81
CA ILE A 69 -21.85 -7.62 8.77
C ILE A 69 -20.51 -8.23 9.13
N VAL A 70 -20.45 -9.08 10.15
CA VAL A 70 -19.23 -9.79 10.54
C VAL A 70 -18.76 -10.71 9.41
N ALA A 71 -19.66 -11.53 8.87
CA ALA A 71 -19.32 -12.45 7.77
C ALA A 71 -18.82 -11.69 6.53
N ALA A 72 -19.52 -10.64 6.12
CA ALA A 72 -19.12 -9.78 5.01
C ALA A 72 -17.76 -9.10 5.28
N GLY A 73 -17.55 -8.59 6.50
CA GLY A 73 -16.29 -7.97 6.90
C GLY A 73 -15.11 -8.94 6.83
N VAL A 74 -15.30 -10.20 7.28
CA VAL A 74 -14.27 -11.25 7.18
C VAL A 74 -13.96 -11.59 5.73
N VAL A 75 -14.97 -11.73 4.87
CA VAL A 75 -14.77 -12.01 3.44
C VAL A 75 -14.03 -10.86 2.74
N VAL A 76 -14.44 -9.61 2.98
CA VAL A 76 -13.77 -8.43 2.42
C VAL A 76 -12.34 -8.32 2.93
N PHE A 77 -12.11 -8.55 4.22
CA PHE A 77 -10.77 -8.57 4.81
C PHE A 77 -9.88 -9.62 4.14
N ALA A 78 -10.36 -10.86 4.02
CA ALA A 78 -9.58 -11.94 3.43
C ALA A 78 -9.25 -11.68 1.96
N GLY A 79 -10.21 -11.21 1.17
CA GLY A 79 -10.01 -10.88 -0.24
C GLY A 79 -9.04 -9.71 -0.43
N ALA A 80 -9.21 -8.61 0.32
CA ALA A 80 -8.32 -7.46 0.25
C ALA A 80 -6.90 -7.80 0.75
N LEU A 81 -6.78 -8.60 1.82
CA LEU A 81 -5.49 -9.06 2.31
C LEU A 81 -4.79 -9.95 1.28
N TRP A 82 -5.52 -10.84 0.61
CA TRP A 82 -4.97 -11.65 -0.47
C TRP A 82 -4.45 -10.77 -1.61
N LEU A 83 -5.18 -9.75 -2.06
CA LEU A 83 -4.72 -8.80 -3.08
C LEU A 83 -3.46 -8.05 -2.65
N VAL A 84 -3.42 -7.55 -1.40
CA VAL A 84 -2.23 -6.91 -0.84
C VAL A 84 -1.04 -7.87 -0.81
N ARG A 85 -1.24 -9.14 -0.47
CA ARG A 85 -0.13 -10.09 -0.28
C ARG A 85 0.36 -10.73 -1.56
N SER A 86 -0.53 -10.95 -2.52
CA SER A 86 -0.22 -11.62 -3.78
C SER A 86 0.29 -10.66 -4.85
N GLN A 87 -0.09 -9.38 -4.77
CA GLN A 87 0.25 -8.36 -5.78
C GLN A 87 -0.25 -8.68 -7.20
N GLU A 88 -1.22 -9.59 -7.34
CA GLU A 88 -1.74 -10.11 -8.64
C GLU A 88 -2.23 -9.03 -9.61
N THR A 89 -2.66 -7.87 -9.11
CA THR A 89 -3.17 -6.78 -9.96
C THR A 89 -2.13 -5.68 -10.24
N VAL A 90 -0.89 -5.86 -9.78
CA VAL A 90 0.16 -4.83 -9.83
C VAL A 90 1.17 -5.17 -10.93
N HIS A 91 0.99 -4.56 -12.09
CA HIS A 91 1.88 -4.70 -13.26
C HIS A 91 2.87 -3.52 -13.37
N ASP A 92 3.83 -3.61 -14.30
CA ASP A 92 4.99 -2.72 -14.45
C ASP A 92 4.75 -1.24 -14.12
N VAL A 93 3.84 -0.58 -14.85
CA VAL A 93 3.56 0.85 -14.64
C VAL A 93 2.92 1.10 -13.27
N ALA A 94 2.00 0.24 -12.82
CA ALA A 94 1.36 0.37 -11.51
C ALA A 94 2.36 0.12 -10.36
N TYR A 95 3.30 -0.81 -10.56
CA TYR A 95 4.41 -1.07 -9.64
C TYR A 95 5.26 0.19 -9.47
N MET A 96 5.77 0.75 -10.58
CA MET A 96 6.64 1.93 -10.54
C MET A 96 5.91 3.17 -9.97
N LYS A 97 4.66 3.40 -10.39
CA LYS A 97 3.82 4.47 -9.83
C LYS A 97 3.61 4.30 -8.32
N ALA A 98 3.45 3.08 -7.81
CA ALA A 98 3.36 2.86 -6.38
C ALA A 98 4.71 2.98 -5.64
N MET A 99 5.82 2.73 -6.34
CA MET A 99 7.16 2.71 -5.74
C MET A 99 7.80 4.10 -5.66
N ILE A 100 7.51 5.01 -6.60
CA ILE A 100 7.96 6.41 -6.51
C ILE A 100 7.59 7.07 -5.16
N PRO A 101 6.32 7.06 -4.70
CA PRO A 101 5.99 7.62 -3.39
C PRO A 101 6.58 6.83 -2.23
N HIS A 102 6.79 5.51 -2.37
CA HIS A 102 7.48 4.71 -1.35
C HIS A 102 8.93 5.18 -1.18
N HIS A 103 9.65 5.32 -2.28
CA HIS A 103 11.01 5.84 -2.30
C HIS A 103 11.09 7.27 -1.78
N SER A 104 10.12 8.08 -2.17
CA SER A 104 9.98 9.44 -1.69
C SER A 104 9.88 9.52 -0.16
N ILE A 105 9.13 8.63 0.48
CA ILE A 105 9.06 8.56 1.95
C ILE A 105 10.42 8.18 2.55
N ALA A 106 11.14 7.23 1.94
CA ALA A 106 12.47 6.82 2.40
C ALA A 106 13.48 7.98 2.34
N ILE A 107 13.43 8.80 1.30
CA ILE A 107 14.24 10.04 1.19
C ILE A 107 13.86 11.00 2.32
N MET A 108 12.57 11.33 2.48
CA MET A 108 12.11 12.22 3.56
C MET A 108 12.61 11.76 4.94
N THR A 109 12.46 10.47 5.25
CA THR A 109 12.85 9.90 6.53
C THR A 109 14.36 9.96 6.71
N SER A 110 15.13 9.63 5.67
CA SER A 110 16.60 9.62 5.72
C SER A 110 17.20 11.03 5.84
N GLU A 111 16.55 12.04 5.28
CA GLU A 111 16.97 13.44 5.41
C GLU A 111 16.60 14.06 6.76
N ARG A 112 15.44 13.69 7.33
CA ARG A 112 14.89 14.35 8.53
C ARG A 112 15.18 13.62 9.84
N ALA A 113 15.61 12.37 9.80
CA ALA A 113 15.91 11.59 11.00
C ALA A 113 17.10 12.17 11.79
N HIS A 114 16.98 12.17 13.12
CA HIS A 114 18.06 12.61 14.01
C HIS A 114 19.13 11.53 14.20
N ILE A 115 19.95 11.33 13.18
CA ILE A 115 21.02 10.31 13.16
C ILE A 115 22.31 10.90 13.74
N ARG A 116 22.92 10.19 14.70
CA ARG A 116 24.17 10.61 15.37
C ARG A 116 25.37 9.73 15.08
N ASP A 117 25.16 8.43 14.82
CA ASP A 117 26.25 7.51 14.48
C ASP A 117 26.67 7.75 13.02
N PRO A 118 27.96 8.04 12.73
CA PRO A 118 28.43 8.30 11.37
C PRO A 118 28.14 7.18 10.39
N ARG A 119 28.17 5.91 10.83
CA ARG A 119 27.90 4.75 9.97
C ARG A 119 26.43 4.69 9.55
N VAL A 120 25.54 5.12 10.44
CA VAL A 120 24.10 5.19 10.15
C VAL A 120 23.80 6.38 9.23
N ARG A 121 24.54 7.48 9.35
CA ARG A 121 24.42 8.63 8.43
C ARG A 121 24.89 8.25 7.03
N GLU A 122 26.05 7.60 6.92
CA GLU A 122 26.57 7.08 5.64
C GLU A 122 25.58 6.11 4.97
N LEU A 123 24.98 5.20 5.74
CA LEU A 123 23.92 4.33 5.23
C LEU A 123 22.71 5.12 4.72
N ALA A 124 22.24 6.10 5.48
CA ALA A 124 21.09 6.91 5.10
C ALA A 124 21.37 7.80 3.87
N ASP A 125 22.60 8.29 3.70
CA ASP A 125 23.02 9.02 2.50
C ASP A 125 23.04 8.11 1.26
N GLY A 126 23.55 6.88 1.42
CA GLY A 126 23.48 5.87 0.36
C GLY A 126 22.05 5.49 -0.03
N ILE A 127 21.12 5.43 0.94
CA ILE A 127 19.69 5.25 0.68
C ILE A 127 19.16 6.43 -0.15
N VAL A 128 19.42 7.68 0.25
CA VAL A 128 18.94 8.86 -0.50
C VAL A 128 19.44 8.84 -1.94
N GLU A 129 20.75 8.63 -2.14
CA GLU A 129 21.34 8.62 -3.48
C GLU A 129 20.72 7.54 -4.38
N ALA A 130 20.56 6.32 -3.85
CA ALA A 130 19.96 5.23 -4.60
C ALA A 130 18.50 5.53 -4.97
N GLN A 131 17.71 5.99 -4.00
CA GLN A 131 16.28 6.18 -4.16
C GLN A 131 15.98 7.34 -5.13
N VAL A 132 16.77 8.43 -5.12
CA VAL A 132 16.65 9.53 -6.10
C VAL A 132 16.94 9.04 -7.51
N ARG A 133 18.02 8.27 -7.69
CA ARG A 133 18.37 7.69 -9.00
C ARG A 133 17.27 6.77 -9.52
N GLU A 134 16.76 5.89 -8.66
CA GLU A 134 15.71 4.93 -8.98
C GLU A 134 14.37 5.61 -9.31
N ILE A 135 14.01 6.71 -8.63
CA ILE A 135 12.83 7.52 -9.01
C ILE A 135 12.97 8.03 -10.46
N GLY A 136 14.10 8.63 -10.80
CA GLY A 136 14.32 9.14 -12.15
C GLY A 136 14.36 8.05 -13.22
N GLU A 137 14.79 6.84 -12.88
CA GLU A 137 14.71 5.67 -13.76
C GLU A 137 13.26 5.21 -13.95
N MET A 138 12.50 5.07 -12.86
CA MET A 138 11.09 4.70 -12.90
C MET A 138 10.24 5.69 -13.71
N GLU A 139 10.44 7.00 -13.55
CA GLU A 139 9.72 8.01 -14.33
C GLU A 139 9.95 7.86 -15.84
N ARG A 140 11.20 7.60 -16.24
CA ARG A 140 11.55 7.37 -17.66
C ARG A 140 10.93 6.08 -18.19
N LEU A 141 11.00 5.00 -17.41
CA LEU A 141 10.42 3.71 -17.79
C LEU A 141 8.89 3.76 -17.86
N ILE A 142 8.23 4.48 -16.96
CA ILE A 142 6.78 4.71 -17.04
C ILE A 142 6.43 5.39 -18.37
N ALA A 143 7.14 6.47 -18.71
CA ALA A 143 6.89 7.21 -19.95
C ALA A 143 7.13 6.33 -21.20
N ASP A 144 8.18 5.51 -21.19
CA ASP A 144 8.48 4.59 -22.30
C ASP A 144 7.42 3.49 -22.42
N LEU A 145 7.04 2.80 -21.34
CA LEU A 145 6.04 1.72 -21.38
C LEU A 145 4.62 2.22 -21.70
N GLU A 146 4.28 3.45 -21.33
CA GLU A 146 3.00 4.06 -21.73
C GLU A 146 2.97 4.37 -23.24
N ALA A 147 4.12 4.68 -23.85
CA ALA A 147 4.23 4.90 -25.30
C ALA A 147 4.43 3.59 -26.09
N ASN A 148 5.15 2.65 -25.50
CA ASN A 148 5.65 1.41 -26.11
C ASN A 148 5.40 0.24 -25.14
N PRO A 149 4.13 -0.19 -24.97
CA PRO A 149 3.81 -1.27 -24.04
C PRO A 149 4.42 -2.60 -24.51
N PRO A 150 4.69 -3.54 -23.59
CA PRO A 150 5.02 -4.91 -23.94
C PRO A 150 3.93 -5.54 -24.81
N ALA A 151 4.30 -6.53 -25.61
CA ALA A 151 3.35 -7.23 -26.47
C ALA A 151 2.20 -7.84 -25.65
N ASP A 152 1.00 -7.84 -26.23
CA ASP A 152 -0.17 -8.45 -25.60
C ASP A 152 0.09 -9.92 -25.25
N GLY A 153 -0.13 -10.28 -23.99
CA GLY A 153 0.09 -11.64 -23.49
C GLY A 153 1.56 -12.00 -23.22
N ALA A 154 2.48 -11.02 -23.20
CA ALA A 154 3.83 -11.24 -22.70
C ALA A 154 3.77 -11.84 -21.26
N PRO A 155 4.56 -12.88 -20.97
CA PRO A 155 4.56 -13.50 -19.66
C PRO A 155 5.30 -12.65 -18.63
N ASP A 156 4.92 -12.78 -17.36
CA ASP A 156 5.65 -12.17 -16.25
C ASP A 156 7.09 -12.71 -16.18
N LEU A 157 8.04 -11.80 -15.94
CA LEU A 157 9.45 -12.15 -15.79
C LEU A 157 9.77 -12.50 -14.33
N PRO A 158 10.42 -13.66 -14.06
CA PRO A 158 10.76 -14.04 -12.70
C PRO A 158 11.87 -13.14 -12.11
N PRO A 159 11.87 -12.92 -10.78
CA PRO A 159 12.93 -12.15 -10.13
C PRO A 159 14.28 -12.87 -10.22
N ARG A 160 15.37 -12.12 -10.41
CA ARG A 160 16.73 -12.64 -10.21
C ARG A 160 17.06 -12.61 -8.72
N MET A 161 17.23 -13.77 -8.12
CA MET A 161 17.67 -13.88 -6.73
C MET A 161 19.19 -13.66 -6.65
N PRO A 162 19.70 -12.77 -5.78
CA PRO A 162 21.14 -12.66 -5.55
C PRO A 162 21.68 -13.97 -4.98
N GLU A 163 22.89 -14.40 -5.38
CA GLU A 163 23.54 -15.64 -4.90
C GLU A 163 23.58 -15.75 -3.36
N ALA A 164 23.71 -14.62 -2.66
CA ALA A 164 23.73 -14.57 -1.20
C ALA A 164 22.37 -14.95 -0.54
N ALA A 165 21.25 -14.75 -1.23
CA ALA A 165 19.93 -15.15 -0.73
C ALA A 165 19.72 -16.67 -0.78
N ILE A 166 20.46 -17.38 -1.63
CA ILE A 166 20.47 -18.85 -1.69
C ILE A 166 21.28 -19.42 -0.51
N ALA A 167 22.37 -18.74 -0.10
CA ALA A 167 23.24 -19.19 0.98
C ALA A 167 22.64 -19.00 2.39
N ALA A 168 21.72 -18.06 2.57
CA ALA A 168 21.04 -17.80 3.85
C ALA A 168 19.74 -18.63 4.04
N GLY A 169 19.42 -19.52 3.11
CA GLY A 169 18.19 -20.32 3.08
C GLY A 169 18.39 -21.80 3.44
N ASN A 170 19.30 -22.13 4.36
CA ASN A 170 19.42 -23.44 5.02
C ASN A 170 19.45 -23.29 6.54
#